data_AF-A0A0J6I6J0-F1
#
_entry.id   AF-A0A0J6I6J0-F1
#
_cell.length_a   1.000
_cell.length_b   1.000
_cell.length_c   1.000
_cell.angle_alpha   90.00
_cell.angle_beta   90.00
_cell.angle_gamma   90.00
#
_symmetry.space_group_name_H-M   'P 1'
#
loop_
_entity.id
_entity.type
_entity.pdbx_description
1 polymer ?
#
loop_
_entity_poly.entity_id
_entity_poly.type
_entity_poly.pdbx_seq_one_letter_code
_entity_poly.pdbx_strand_id
1 'polypeptide(L)'
;MVYRMMIYVDGACRRNGSDNAIGAAAAVHKSRHGTRPHCWARRLEAYESPTNQQAELIAVILGLEMALDKHQQLRSNPVLDITIHSDSRYAVDCMNIWVEKWIQKKLDQC
;
A
#
# COMPACT_ATOMS: atom_id res chain seq x y z
N MET A 1 -8.04 -23.60 -0.14
CA MET A 1 -8.88 -22.62 -0.88
C MET A 1 -8.09 -21.34 -1.02
N VAL A 2 -8.05 -20.73 -2.21
CA VAL A 2 -7.35 -19.47 -2.46
C VAL A 2 -8.38 -18.35 -2.53
N TYR A 3 -8.15 -17.27 -1.78
CA TYR A 3 -8.99 -16.08 -1.79
C TYR A 3 -8.27 -14.96 -2.54
N ARG A 4 -8.82 -14.54 -3.67
CA ARG A 4 -8.23 -13.55 -4.57
C ARG A 4 -8.75 -12.14 -4.28
N MET A 5 -7.84 -11.18 -4.13
CA MET A 5 -8.17 -9.77 -3.90
C MET A 5 -7.44 -8.86 -4.88
N MET A 6 -8.16 -7.85 -5.38
CA MET A 6 -7.60 -6.77 -6.20
C MET A 6 -7.76 -5.46 -5.45
N ILE A 7 -6.64 -4.86 -5.06
CA ILE A 7 -6.59 -3.63 -4.29
C ILE A 7 -5.92 -2.56 -5.15
N TYR A 8 -6.52 -1.38 -5.20
CA TYR A 8 -5.99 -0.23 -5.92
C TYR A 8 -5.53 0.79 -4.88
N VAL A 9 -4.31 1.28 -5.02
CA VAL A 9 -3.70 2.19 -4.06
C VAL A 9 -3.17 3.42 -4.78
N ASP A 10 -3.27 4.56 -4.11
CA ASP A 10 -2.77 5.85 -4.58
C ASP A 10 -2.37 6.68 -3.37
N GLY A 11 -1.27 7.41 -3.49
CA GLY A 11 -0.75 8.29 -2.47
C GLY A 11 -0.28 9.60 -3.06
N ALA A 12 -0.80 10.71 -2.54
CA ALA A 12 -0.45 12.04 -3.02
C ALA A 12 -0.03 12.95 -1.88
N CYS A 13 0.90 13.85 -2.17
CA CYS A 13 1.32 14.91 -1.28
C CYS A 13 1.26 16.27 -1.97
N ARG A 14 0.44 17.16 -1.41
CA ARG A 14 0.42 18.57 -1.80
C ARG A 14 1.63 19.25 -1.17
N ARG A 15 2.33 20.07 -1.97
CA ARG A 15 3.58 20.76 -1.55
C ARG A 15 4.65 19.75 -1.12
N ASN A 16 4.85 18.73 -1.95
CA ASN A 16 5.76 17.60 -1.77
C ASN A 16 7.08 17.96 -1.06
N GLY A 17 7.22 17.55 0.20
CA GLY A 17 8.45 17.67 0.99
C GLY A 17 8.79 19.09 1.47
N SER A 18 7.87 20.06 1.36
CA SER A 18 8.09 21.42 1.87
C SER A 18 7.33 21.70 3.17
N ASP A 19 7.58 22.86 3.76
CA ASP A 19 6.80 23.33 4.91
C ASP A 19 5.30 23.39 4.56
N ASN A 20 4.46 22.93 5.49
CA ASN A 20 3.02 22.76 5.31
C ASN A 20 2.63 21.78 4.19
N ALA A 21 3.48 20.79 3.92
CA ALA A 21 3.12 19.66 3.06
C ALA A 21 1.95 18.87 3.66
N ILE A 22 1.05 18.40 2.80
CA ILE A 22 -0.11 17.60 3.23
C ILE A 22 -0.14 16.33 2.37
N GLY A 23 0.24 15.22 2.99
CA GLY A 23 0.19 13.89 2.39
C GLY A 23 -1.08 13.14 2.75
N ALA A 24 -1.59 12.36 1.80
CA ALA A 24 -2.68 11.41 2.02
C ALA A 24 -2.45 10.14 1.20
N ALA A 25 -2.91 9.02 1.73
CA ALA A 25 -2.83 7.71 1.11
C ALA A 25 -4.23 7.07 1.10
N ALA A 26 -4.55 6.33 0.05
CA ALA A 26 -5.81 5.63 -0.09
C ALA A 26 -5.61 4.22 -0.64
N ALA A 27 -6.48 3.30 -0.20
CA ALA A 27 -6.56 1.95 -0.69
C ALA A 27 -8.02 1.59 -0.95
N VAL A 28 -8.29 0.90 -2.06
CA VAL A 28 -9.63 0.55 -2.52
C VAL A 28 -9.67 -0.91 -2.93
N HIS A 29 -10.43 -1.71 -2.20
CA HIS A 29 -10.75 -3.08 -2.61
C HIS A 29 -12.06 -3.09 -3.40
N LYS A 30 -11.96 -3.45 -4.68
CA LYS A 30 -13.13 -3.64 -5.55
C LYS A 30 -13.66 -5.07 -5.40
N SER A 31 -14.80 -5.21 -4.72
CA SER A 31 -15.53 -6.48 -4.65
C SER A 31 -16.10 -6.85 -6.03
N ARG A 32 -16.09 -8.14 -6.35
CA ARG A 32 -16.57 -8.67 -7.63
C ARG A 32 -18.09 -8.60 -7.80
N HIS A 33 -18.87 -8.34 -6.75
CA HIS A 33 -20.33 -8.56 -6.77
C HIS A 33 -21.15 -7.27 -6.64
N GLY A 34 -20.64 -6.15 -7.15
CA GLY A 34 -21.38 -4.89 -7.20
C GLY A 34 -21.66 -4.24 -5.83
N THR A 35 -21.09 -4.78 -4.75
CA THR A 35 -21.12 -4.14 -3.44
C THR A 35 -20.25 -2.88 -3.45
N ARG A 36 -20.59 -1.89 -2.62
CA ARG A 36 -19.80 -0.67 -2.47
C ARG A 36 -18.32 -1.04 -2.24
N PRO A 37 -17.38 -0.37 -2.94
CA PRO A 37 -15.97 -0.63 -2.74
C PRO A 37 -15.59 -0.33 -1.28
N HIS A 38 -14.74 -1.16 -0.71
CA HIS A 38 -14.18 -0.90 0.61
C HIS A 38 -12.99 0.03 0.43
N CYS A 39 -13.13 1.28 0.89
CA CYS A 39 -12.10 2.31 0.79
C CYS A 39 -11.55 2.65 2.16
N TRP A 40 -10.23 2.61 2.29
CA TRP A 40 -9.52 3.16 3.44
C TRP A 40 -8.71 4.36 2.99
N ALA A 41 -8.60 5.38 3.84
CA ALA A 41 -7.76 6.53 3.61
C ALA A 41 -7.04 6.93 4.90
N ARG A 42 -5.82 7.43 4.77
CA ARG A 42 -4.98 7.88 5.88
C ARG A 42 -4.30 9.18 5.51
N ARG A 43 -4.35 10.16 6.41
CA ARG A 43 -3.57 11.39 6.29
C ARG A 43 -2.20 11.19 6.94
N LEU A 44 -1.15 11.74 6.33
CA LEU A 44 0.24 11.63 6.78
C LEU A 44 0.55 12.71 7.84
N GLU A 45 -0.27 12.83 8.88
CA GLU A 45 -0.13 13.89 9.90
C GLU A 45 1.10 13.69 10.80
N ALA A 46 1.62 12.47 10.89
CA ALA A 46 2.82 12.15 11.67
C ALA A 46 4.13 12.63 11.02
N TYR A 47 4.08 13.14 9.79
CA TYR A 47 5.25 13.62 9.06
C TYR A 47 5.18 15.15 9.00
N GLU A 48 6.24 15.83 9.42
CA GLU A 48 6.32 17.30 9.35
C GLU A 48 6.32 17.79 7.89
N SER A 49 7.02 17.05 7.01
CA SER A 49 7.15 17.36 5.59
C SER A 49 6.94 16.10 4.74
N PRO A 50 5.70 15.58 4.62
CA PRO A 50 5.42 14.38 3.85
C PRO A 50 5.81 14.55 2.38
N THR A 51 6.16 13.45 1.72
CA THR A 51 6.43 13.41 0.27
C THR A 51 5.43 12.54 -0.48
N ASN A 52 5.39 12.69 -1.80
CA ASN A 52 4.64 11.80 -2.70
C ASN A 52 5.13 10.36 -2.52
N GLN A 53 6.44 10.12 -2.51
CA GLN A 53 6.97 8.75 -2.35
C GLN A 53 6.53 8.11 -1.03
N GLN A 54 6.51 8.88 0.06
CA GLN A 54 6.01 8.39 1.35
C GLN A 54 4.52 8.08 1.30
N ALA A 55 3.71 8.96 0.70
CA ALA A 55 2.27 8.74 0.55
C ALA A 55 1.98 7.45 -0.23
N GLU A 56 2.70 7.22 -1.32
CA GLU A 56 2.55 6.02 -2.17
C GLU A 56 2.91 4.73 -1.43
N LEU A 57 4.01 4.72 -0.68
CA LEU A 57 4.39 3.56 0.14
C LEU A 57 3.36 3.32 1.26
N ILE A 58 2.85 4.38 1.88
CA ILE A 58 1.79 4.27 2.90
C ILE A 58 0.48 3.75 2.28
N ALA A 59 0.20 4.08 1.02
CA ALA A 59 -0.96 3.53 0.30
C ALA A 59 -0.84 2.01 0.10
N VAL A 60 0.36 1.52 -0.25
CA VAL A 60 0.64 0.07 -0.32
C VAL A 60 0.46 -0.59 1.05
N ILE A 61 0.99 0.01 2.12
CA ILE A 61 0.81 -0.49 3.49
C ILE A 61 -0.68 -0.57 3.85
N LEU A 62 -1.44 0.48 3.54
CA LEU A 62 -2.88 0.53 3.80
C LEU A 62 -3.65 -0.56 3.02
N GLY A 63 -3.23 -0.87 1.80
CA GLY A 63 -3.75 -1.99 1.02
C GLY A 63 -3.46 -3.35 1.66
N LEU A 64 -2.26 -3.55 2.20
CA LEU A 64 -1.90 -4.78 2.93
C LEU A 64 -2.68 -4.92 4.24
N GLU A 65 -2.81 -3.85 5.01
CA GLU A 65 -3.63 -3.83 6.23
C GLU A 65 -5.10 -4.20 5.91
N MET A 66 -5.65 -3.65 4.83
CA MET A 66 -7.00 -3.98 4.35
C MET A 66 -7.14 -5.46 3.99
N ALA A 67 -6.12 -6.04 3.35
CA ALA A 67 -6.11 -7.46 3.01
C ALA A 67 -6.07 -8.35 4.27
N LEU A 68 -5.28 -7.97 5.28
CA LEU A 68 -5.18 -8.69 6.55
C LEU A 68 -6.49 -8.62 7.35
N ASP A 69 -7.11 -7.45 7.44
CA ASP A 69 -8.44 -7.29 8.06
C ASP A 69 -9.47 -8.18 7.36
N LYS A 70 -9.45 -8.21 6.03
CA LYS A 70 -10.36 -9.09 5.28
C LYS A 70 -10.10 -10.56 5.58
N HIS A 71 -8.85 -10.98 5.68
CA HIS A 71 -8.47 -12.37 5.97
C HIS A 71 -8.94 -12.82 7.36
N GLN A 72 -8.82 -11.97 8.37
CA GLN A 72 -9.30 -12.26 9.73
C GLN A 72 -10.82 -12.50 9.78
N GLN A 73 -11.58 -11.93 8.86
CA GLN A 73 -13.03 -12.14 8.74
C GLN A 73 -13.39 -13.45 8.01
N LEU A 74 -12.43 -14.13 7.36
CA LEU A 74 -12.66 -15.37 6.63
C LEU A 74 -12.62 -16.58 7.57
N ARG A 75 -13.71 -17.33 7.63
CA ARG A 75 -13.86 -18.48 8.54
C ARG A 75 -12.89 -19.65 8.26
N SER A 76 -12.39 -19.77 7.03
CA SER A 76 -11.69 -20.97 6.55
C SER A 76 -10.17 -20.82 6.44
N ASN A 77 -9.58 -19.75 6.98
CA ASN A 77 -8.15 -19.41 6.87
C ASN A 77 -7.56 -19.70 5.47
N PRO A 78 -8.10 -19.11 4.39
CA PRO A 78 -7.62 -19.41 3.05
C PRO A 78 -6.25 -18.79 2.80
N VAL A 79 -5.53 -19.34 1.81
CA VAL A 79 -4.35 -18.67 1.25
C VAL A 79 -4.82 -17.40 0.54
N LEU A 80 -4.19 -16.27 0.84
CA LEU A 80 -4.48 -15.01 0.16
C LEU A 80 -3.63 -14.89 -1.11
N ASP A 81 -4.30 -14.53 -2.21
CA ASP A 81 -3.68 -14.19 -3.49
C ASP A 81 -4.06 -12.73 -3.79
N ILE A 82 -3.14 -11.81 -3.52
CA ILE A 82 -3.40 -10.36 -3.50
C ILE A 82 -2.67 -9.71 -4.66
N THR A 83 -3.40 -8.98 -5.49
CA THR A 83 -2.84 -8.08 -6.50
C THR A 83 -3.05 -6.65 -6.05
N ILE A 84 -1.97 -5.91 -5.83
CA ILE A 84 -2.00 -4.48 -5.53
C ILE A 84 -1.64 -3.70 -6.80
N HIS A 85 -2.55 -2.84 -7.22
CA HIS A 85 -2.37 -1.94 -8.36
C HIS A 85 -2.01 -0.55 -7.84
N SER A 86 -0.89 -0.01 -8.33
CA SER A 86 -0.45 1.36 -8.11
C SER A 86 0.04 1.91 -9.45
N ASP A 87 -0.19 3.20 -9.71
CA ASP A 87 0.38 3.94 -10.82
C ASP A 87 1.77 4.52 -10.49
N SER A 88 2.18 4.45 -9.22
CA SER A 88 3.51 4.84 -8.76
C SER A 88 4.56 3.83 -9.18
N ARG A 89 5.31 4.16 -10.24
CA ARG A 89 6.51 3.40 -10.63
C ARG A 89 7.49 3.26 -9.47
N TYR A 90 7.59 4.28 -8.61
CA TYR A 90 8.43 4.22 -7.42
C TYR A 90 8.01 3.07 -6.48
N ALA A 91 6.71 2.95 -6.16
CA ALA A 91 6.22 1.87 -5.30
C ALA A 91 6.38 0.50 -5.96
N VAL A 92 6.11 0.38 -7.26
CA VAL A 92 6.26 -0.86 -8.02
C VAL A 92 7.72 -1.33 -8.08
N ASP A 93 8.65 -0.43 -8.38
CA ASP A 93 10.08 -0.75 -8.47
C ASP A 93 10.68 -1.04 -7.07
N CYS A 94 10.18 -0.39 -6.01
CA CYS A 94 10.54 -0.71 -4.62
C CYS A 94 10.29 -2.19 -4.32
N MET A 95 9.09 -2.68 -4.64
CA MET A 95 8.66 -4.03 -4.28
C MET A 95 9.25 -5.11 -5.18
N ASN A 96 9.48 -4.82 -6.47
CA ASN A 96 9.90 -5.83 -7.44
C ASN A 96 11.40 -5.84 -7.75
N ILE A 97 12.15 -4.78 -7.39
CA ILE A 97 13.54 -4.63 -7.80
C ILE A 97 14.44 -4.20 -6.63
N TRP A 98 14.06 -3.14 -5.91
CA TRP A 98 15.00 -2.50 -4.99
C TRP A 98 15.06 -3.16 -3.61
N VAL A 99 13.93 -3.67 -3.09
CA VAL A 99 13.90 -4.30 -1.77
C VAL A 99 14.87 -5.50 -1.67
N GLU A 100 14.92 -6.35 -2.69
CA GLU A 100 15.84 -7.48 -2.74
C GLU A 100 17.30 -7.03 -2.73
N LYS A 101 17.63 -6.00 -3.51
CA LYS A 101 18.99 -5.42 -3.56
C LYS A 101 19.39 -4.81 -2.22
N TRP A 102 18.47 -4.14 -1.52
CA TRP A 102 18.73 -3.58 -0.20
C TRP A 102 18.97 -4.66 0.86
N ILE A 103 18.18 -5.75 0.82
CA ILE A 103 18.35 -6.90 1.71
C ILE A 103 19.71 -7.57 1.46
N GLN A 104 20.05 -7.84 0.20
CA GLN A 104 21.33 -8.45 -0.16
C GLN A 104 22.51 -7.63 0.34
N LYS A 105 22.51 -6.31 0.07
CA LYS A 105 23.58 -5.42 0.51
C LYS A 105 23.73 -5.37 2.03
N LYS A 106 22.63 -5.53 2.78
CA LYS A 106 22.67 -5.59 4.25
C LYS A 106 23.29 -6.90 4.75
N LEU A 107 22.99 -8.02 4.09
CA LEU A 107 23.57 -9.32 4.42
C LEU A 107 25.07 -9.39 4.13
N ASP A 108 25.52 -8.76 3.04
CA ASP A 108 26.95 -8.70 2.68
C ASP A 108 27.80 -7.86 3.66
N GLN A 109 27.16 -7.09 4.55
CA GLN A 109 27.81 -6.24 5.56
C GLN A 109 27.83 -6.89 6.96
N CYS A 110 27.28 -8.09 7.12
CA CYS A 110 27.26 -8.87 8.37
C CYS A 110 28.28 -10.00 8.32
#